data_AF-A0AA91IBG1-F1
#
_entry.id   AF-A0AA91IBG1-F1
#
_cell.length_a   1.000
_cell.length_b   1.000
_cell.length_c   1.000
_cell.angle_alpha   90.00
_cell.angle_beta   90.00
_cell.angle_gamma   90.00
#
_symmetry.space_group_name_H-M   'P 1'
#
loop_
_entity.id
_entity.type
_entity.pdbx_description
1 polymer ?
#
loop_
_entity_poly.entity_id
_entity_poly.type
_entity_poly.pdbx_seq_one_letter_code
_entity_poly.pdbx_strand_id
1 'polypeptide(L)'
;MYSRILVPLDGSPTSLAGLDEAIRLARIEGSTLRLLHVVDELKYAWSFDSLAGCGSDLIPLMQEAGEQILRSAPVPVLLVHALRAGAVAPAASRVAAKA
;
A
#
# COMPACT_ATOMS: atom_id res chain seq x y z
N MET A 1 -5.76 -2.93 -25.44
CA MET A 1 -5.38 -4.34 -25.19
C MET A 1 -5.30 -4.71 -23.70
N TYR A 2 -5.17 -3.78 -22.74
CA TYR A 2 -5.41 -4.06 -21.31
C TYR A 2 -6.44 -3.08 -20.75
N SER A 3 -7.50 -3.57 -20.11
CA SER A 3 -8.52 -2.67 -19.49
C SER A 3 -8.09 -2.17 -18.09
N ARG A 4 -7.18 -2.92 -17.44
CA ARG A 4 -6.69 -2.67 -16.08
C ARG A 4 -5.20 -2.97 -16.02
N ILE A 5 -4.40 -2.02 -15.53
CA ILE A 5 -2.94 -2.15 -15.37
C ILE A 5 -2.61 -2.07 -13.88
N LEU A 6 -1.91 -3.07 -13.36
CA LEU A 6 -1.42 -3.08 -11.98
C LEU A 6 0.00 -2.46 -11.96
N VAL A 7 0.22 -1.48 -11.08
CA VAL A 7 1.50 -0.76 -10.95
C VAL A 7 2.00 -0.89 -9.52
N PRO A 8 3.05 -1.69 -9.27
CA PRO A 8 3.68 -1.77 -7.96
C PRO A 8 4.53 -0.52 -7.70
N LEU A 9 4.36 0.09 -6.52
CA LEU A 9 5.12 1.25 -6.06
C LEU A 9 5.77 0.94 -4.74
N ASP A 10 7.07 1.19 -4.65
CA ASP A 10 7.88 1.10 -3.42
C ASP A 10 8.43 2.46 -2.98
N GLY A 11 8.08 3.54 -3.69
CA GLY A 11 8.57 4.90 -3.43
C GLY A 11 9.95 5.20 -4.00
N SER A 12 10.63 4.23 -4.61
CA SER A 12 11.90 4.47 -5.28
C SER A 12 11.74 5.33 -6.55
N PRO A 13 12.77 6.09 -6.96
CA PRO A 13 12.73 6.85 -8.21
C PRO A 13 12.39 5.98 -9.44
N THR A 14 12.85 4.72 -9.45
CA THR A 14 12.59 3.79 -10.54
C THR A 14 11.11 3.37 -10.60
N SER A 15 10.46 3.10 -9.47
CA SER A 15 9.04 2.75 -9.46
C SER A 15 8.16 3.94 -9.85
N LEU A 16 8.56 5.16 -9.46
CA LEU A 16 7.90 6.40 -9.89
C LEU A 16 8.04 6.66 -11.40
N ALA A 17 9.22 6.43 -11.99
CA ALA A 17 9.39 6.51 -13.44
C ALA A 17 8.52 5.46 -14.18
N GLY A 18 8.37 4.26 -13.60
CA GLY A 18 7.45 3.24 -14.10
C GLY A 18 5.98 3.66 -14.03
N LEU A 19 5.59 4.43 -13.01
CA LEU A 19 4.26 5.01 -12.91
C LEU A 19 3.99 5.99 -14.05
N ASP A 20 4.95 6.86 -14.38
CA ASP A 20 4.81 7.83 -15.47
C ASP A 20 4.57 7.13 -16.82
N GLU A 21 5.28 6.03 -17.09
CA GLU A 21 5.06 5.17 -18.25
C GLU A 21 3.66 4.55 -18.23
N ALA A 22 3.25 3.95 -17.11
CA ALA A 22 1.94 3.33 -16.97
C ALA A 22 0.79 4.33 -17.18
N ILE A 23 0.94 5.58 -16.71
CA ILE A 23 -0.01 6.67 -16.95
C ILE A 23 -0.12 6.96 -18.45
N ARG A 24 1.01 7.04 -19.16
CA ARG A 24 1.00 7.30 -20.60
C ARG A 24 0.30 6.18 -21.36
N LEU A 25 0.62 4.92 -21.04
CA LEU A 25 -0.01 3.75 -21.64
C LEU A 25 -1.52 3.72 -21.36
N ALA A 26 -1.94 3.96 -20.12
CA ALA A 26 -3.35 3.97 -19.76
C ALA A 26 -4.15 5.05 -20.52
N ARG A 27 -3.54 6.22 -20.78
CA ARG A 27 -4.16 7.29 -21.58
C ARG A 27 -4.34 6.88 -23.05
N ILE A 28 -3.35 6.21 -23.63
CA ILE A 28 -3.41 5.74 -25.03
C ILE A 28 -4.46 4.64 -25.18
N GLU A 29 -4.53 3.72 -24.22
CA GLU A 29 -5.35 2.51 -24.28
C GLU A 29 -6.75 2.67 -23.66
N GLY A 30 -7.03 3.81 -23.00
CA GLY A 30 -8.26 3.99 -22.21
C GLY A 30 -8.35 3.06 -20.98
N SER A 31 -7.20 2.65 -20.44
CA SER A 31 -7.11 1.71 -19.32
C SER A 31 -7.30 2.39 -17.96
N THR A 32 -7.65 1.60 -16.96
CA THR A 32 -7.62 2.04 -15.56
C THR A 32 -6.35 1.54 -14.87
N LEU A 33 -5.74 2.39 -14.04
CA LEU A 33 -4.58 2.02 -13.23
C LEU A 33 -5.01 1.51 -11.86
N ARG A 34 -4.27 0.54 -11.34
CA ARG A 34 -4.38 0.04 -9.95
C ARG A 34 -3.00 0.09 -9.33
N LEU A 35 -2.83 0.91 -8.31
CA LEU A 35 -1.55 1.03 -7.62
C LEU A 35 -1.48 0.03 -6.47
N LEU A 36 -0.31 -0.56 -6.25
CA LEU A 36 -0.06 -1.55 -5.20
C LEU A 36 1.22 -1.20 -4.45
N HIS A 37 1.16 -1.17 -3.13
CA HIS A 37 2.34 -1.15 -2.28
C HIS A 37 2.30 -2.40 -1.38
N VAL A 38 3.45 -3.03 -1.17
CA VAL A 38 3.55 -4.25 -0.36
C VAL A 38 4.50 -3.99 0.80
N VAL A 39 3.99 -4.12 2.01
CA VAL A 39 4.77 -4.13 3.24
C VAL A 39 5.07 -5.58 3.62
N ASP A 40 6.34 -5.93 3.73
CA ASP A 40 6.78 -7.26 4.16
C ASP A 40 7.01 -7.28 5.67
N GLU A 41 5.93 -7.49 6.42
CA GLU A 41 5.94 -7.47 7.88
C GLU A 41 6.79 -8.60 8.48
N LEU A 42 6.88 -9.75 7.81
CA LEU A 42 7.57 -10.94 8.32
C LEU A 42 9.09 -10.72 8.42
N LYS A 43 9.66 -9.88 7.54
CA LYS A 43 11.06 -9.47 7.63
C LYS A 43 11.40 -8.75 8.94
N TYR A 44 10.41 -8.07 9.53
CA TYR A 44 10.60 -7.28 10.74
C TYR A 44 10.03 -7.96 11.99
N ALA A 45 9.17 -8.97 11.83
CA ALA A 45 8.56 -9.73 12.92
C ALA A 45 9.56 -10.42 13.86
N TRP A 46 10.78 -10.74 13.38
CA TRP A 46 11.86 -11.35 14.17
C TRP A 46 13.00 -10.38 14.51
N SER A 47 12.81 -9.08 14.29
CA SER A 47 13.80 -8.08 14.67
C SER A 47 13.83 -7.87 16.20
N PHE A 48 14.95 -7.40 16.72
CA PHE A 48 15.16 -7.14 18.16
C PHE A 48 14.10 -6.18 18.75
N ASP A 49 13.56 -5.31 17.91
CA ASP A 49 12.50 -4.36 18.22
C ASP A 49 11.17 -5.05 18.61
N SER A 50 10.90 -6.21 18.01
CA SER A 50 9.74 -7.07 18.31
C SER A 50 9.86 -7.72 19.70
N LEU A 51 11.06 -8.06 20.15
CA LEU A 51 11.31 -8.58 21.51
C LEU A 51 11.25 -7.48 22.59
N ALA A 52 11.59 -6.25 22.25
CA ALA A 52 11.63 -5.12 23.17
C ALA A 52 10.27 -4.44 23.41
N GLY A 53 9.20 -4.88 22.74
CA GLY A 53 7.86 -4.26 22.79
C GLY A 53 7.72 -2.98 21.94
N CYS A 54 8.82 -2.46 21.42
CA CYS A 54 8.87 -1.32 20.48
C CYS A 54 8.32 -1.67 19.08
N GLY A 55 8.28 -2.95 18.71
CA GLY A 55 7.78 -3.40 17.41
C GLY A 55 6.26 -3.23 17.19
N SER A 56 5.50 -2.82 18.23
CA SER A 56 4.05 -2.61 18.12
C SER A 56 3.68 -1.41 17.23
N ASP A 57 4.51 -0.36 17.20
CA ASP A 57 4.25 0.85 16.39
C ASP A 57 4.91 0.79 15.01
N LEU A 58 5.89 -0.09 14.81
CA LEU A 58 6.63 -0.19 13.55
C LEU A 58 5.74 -0.62 12.38
N ILE A 59 4.93 -1.67 12.55
CA ILE A 59 4.07 -2.18 11.48
C ILE A 59 3.02 -1.14 11.04
N PRO A 60 2.27 -0.49 11.96
CA PRO A 60 1.38 0.61 11.60
C PRO A 60 2.10 1.74 10.85
N LEU A 61 3.30 2.12 11.29
CA LEU A 61 4.09 3.18 10.65
C LEU A 61 4.51 2.82 9.21
N MET A 62 4.93 1.57 8.99
CA MET A 62 5.27 1.08 7.66
C MET A 62 4.07 1.06 6.72
N GLN A 63 2.90 0.66 7.23
CA GLN A 63 1.64 0.70 6.49
C GLN A 63 1.27 2.14 6.12
N GLU A 64 1.37 3.08 7.06
CA GLU A 64 1.11 4.50 6.82
C GLU A 64 2.06 5.09 5.78
N ALA A 65 3.35 4.78 5.86
CA ALA A 65 4.32 5.19 4.85
C ALA A 65 3.96 4.62 3.45
N GLY A 66 3.54 3.36 3.39
CA GLY A 66 3.03 2.73 2.18
C GLY A 66 1.81 3.44 1.59
N GLU A 67 0.85 3.81 2.45
CA GLU A 67 -0.30 4.61 2.03
C GLU A 67 0.11 5.98 1.49
N GLN A 68 1.07 6.64 2.13
CA GLN A 68 1.58 7.95 1.68
C GLN A 68 2.22 7.86 0.29
N ILE A 69 2.97 6.80 0.00
CA ILE A 69 3.52 6.53 -1.34
C ILE A 69 2.38 6.46 -2.36
N LEU A 70 1.34 5.69 -2.06
CA LEU A 70 0.20 5.54 -2.96
C LEU A 70 -0.54 6.88 -3.15
N ARG A 71 -0.79 7.64 -2.07
CA ARG A 71 -1.47 8.96 -2.12
C ARG A 71 -0.69 10.03 -2.86
N SER A 72 0.63 9.89 -2.99
CA SER A 72 1.46 10.83 -3.76
C SER A 72 1.28 10.73 -5.28
N ALA A 73 0.65 9.65 -5.76
CA ALA A 73 0.45 9.43 -7.18
C ALA A 73 -0.49 10.48 -7.81
N PRO A 74 -0.20 10.98 -9.03
CA PRO A 74 -0.99 12.01 -9.70
C PRO A 74 -2.28 11.45 -10.37
N VAL A 75 -2.73 10.26 -9.96
CA VAL A 75 -3.90 9.57 -10.52
C VAL A 75 -4.80 9.07 -9.40
N PRO A 76 -6.12 8.88 -9.65
CA PRO A 76 -7.01 8.30 -8.66
C PRO A 76 -6.51 6.94 -8.19
N VAL A 77 -6.41 6.77 -6.87
CA VAL A 77 -5.92 5.55 -6.23
C VAL A 77 -7.08 4.84 -5.56
N LEU A 78 -7.27 3.57 -5.91
CA LEU A 78 -8.06 2.66 -5.10
C LEU A 78 -7.11 1.94 -4.14
N LEU A 79 -7.11 2.39 -2.89
CA LEU A 79 -6.32 1.77 -1.85
C LEU A 79 -7.03 0.48 -1.41
N VAL A 80 -6.43 -0.67 -1.70
CA VAL A 80 -6.96 -1.98 -1.33
C VAL A 80 -6.09 -2.54 -0.21
N HIS A 81 -6.63 -2.58 1.01
CA HIS A 81 -6.00 -3.33 2.10
C HIS A 81 -6.21 -4.82 1.81
N ALA A 82 -5.13 -5.54 1.48
CA ALA A 82 -5.18 -6.99 1.48
C ALA A 82 -5.33 -7.45 2.93
N LEU A 83 -6.54 -7.84 3.34
CA LEU A 83 -6.76 -8.41 4.66
C LEU A 83 -5.90 -9.69 4.78
N ARG A 84 -5.14 -9.78 5.86
CA ARG A 84 -4.27 -10.91 6.14
C ARG A 84 -5.10 -12.20 6.23
N ALA A 85 -4.86 -13.18 5.35
CA ALA A 85 -5.19 -14.56 5.67
C ALA A 85 -4.21 -15.02 6.76
N GLY A 86 -4.64 -14.96 8.03
CA GLY A 86 -3.87 -15.44 9.18
C GLY A 86 -3.64 -14.43 10.32
N ALA A 87 -4.20 -13.22 10.28
CA ALA A 87 -4.26 -12.39 11.48
C ALA A 87 -5.40 -12.89 12.38
N VAL A 88 -5.07 -13.46 13.54
CA VAL A 88 -6.03 -13.53 14.65
C VAL A 88 -6.40 -12.08 14.99
N ALA A 89 -7.64 -11.70 14.71
CA ALA A 89 -8.15 -10.37 14.98
C ALA A 89 -8.18 -10.10 16.50
N PRO A 90 -7.64 -8.98 17.01
CA PRO A 90 -8.19 -8.39 18.22
C PRO A 90 -9.47 -7.62 17.85
N ALA A 91 -10.42 -7.69 18.78
CA ALA A 91 -11.81 -7.33 18.59
C ALA A 91 -12.06 -5.91 18.02
N ALA A 92 -13.12 -5.82 17.23
CA ALA A 92 -13.65 -4.61 16.63
C ALA A 92 -13.80 -3.45 17.63
N SER A 93 -13.34 -2.25 17.24
CA SER A 93 -13.92 -1.02 17.74
C SER A 93 -14.62 -0.32 16.57
N ARG A 94 -15.95 -0.20 16.68
CA ARG A 94 -16.76 0.67 15.83
C ARG A 94 -16.48 2.10 16.27
N VAL A 95 -15.94 2.93 15.39
CA VAL A 95 -16.06 4.37 15.52
C VAL A 95 -17.07 4.84 14.47
N ALA A 96 -18.30 5.03 14.94
CA ALA A 96 -19.24 5.90 14.26
C ALA A 96 -18.79 7.34 14.49
N ALA A 97 -18.65 8.11 13.41
CA ALA A 97 -18.69 9.56 13.49
C ALA A 97 -19.74 10.04 12.48
N LYS A 98 -20.91 10.39 13.04
CA LYS A 98 -22.00 11.06 12.36
C LYS A 98 -21.96 12.53 12.80
N ALA A 99 -22.03 13.43 11.81
CA ALA A 99 -22.39 14.85 11.81
C ALA A 99 -21.86 15.74 12.94
#